data_AF-A0A7S1ERE6-F1
#
_entry.id   AF-A0A7S1ERE6-F1
#
_cell.length_a   1.000
_cell.length_b   1.000
_cell.length_c   1.000
_cell.angle_alpha   90.00
_cell.angle_beta   90.00
_cell.angle_gamma   90.00
#
_symmetry.space_group_name_H-M   'P 1'
#
loop_
_entity.id
_entity.type
_entity.pdbx_description
1 polymer ?
#
loop_
_entity_poly.entity_id
_entity_poly.type
_entity_poly.pdbx_seq_one_letter_code
_entity_poly.pdbx_strand_id
1 'polypeptide(L)'
;CSACLGSEIAQSILRLYKNPKHMFQVVSGIAMWYKDTFGDDFYLEIQDHGSREDRVVNPVILELGRRLNIKVIATNDSHFTDSQDCIPHDALLCIQTGRKVFDEKRMRYTGT
;
A
#
# COMPACT_ATOMS: atom_id res chain seq x y z
N CYS A 1 9.68 -1.25 7.20
CA CYS A 1 8.77 -0.36 6.45
C CYS A 1 7.35 -0.93 6.51
N SER A 2 6.30 -0.11 6.56
CA SER A 2 4.91 -0.61 6.63
C SER A 2 4.36 -1.20 5.34
N ALA A 3 5.09 -1.15 4.21
CA ALA A 3 4.73 -1.75 2.92
C ALA A 3 3.50 -1.12 2.23
N CYS A 4 3.18 -1.63 1.04
CA CYS A 4 2.13 -1.15 0.13
C CYS A 4 0.69 -1.37 0.64
N LEU A 5 -0.31 -1.13 -0.20
CA LEU A 5 -1.74 -1.36 0.13
C LEU A 5 -2.05 -2.80 0.57
N GLY A 6 -1.23 -3.79 0.21
CA GLY A 6 -1.36 -5.18 0.66
C GLY A 6 -0.93 -5.43 2.12
N SER A 7 -0.35 -4.43 2.78
CA SER A 7 0.20 -4.56 4.13
C SER A 7 -0.87 -4.67 5.21
N GLU A 8 -0.48 -5.19 6.38
CA GLU A 8 -1.37 -5.34 7.53
C GLU A 8 -1.97 -4.00 8.00
N ILE A 9 -1.17 -2.92 8.03
CA ILE A 9 -1.63 -1.59 8.43
C ILE A 9 -2.61 -1.04 7.38
N ALA A 10 -2.24 -1.05 6.10
CA ALA A 10 -3.10 -0.55 5.03
C ALA A 10 -4.42 -1.33 4.93
N GLN A 11 -4.36 -2.65 5.00
CA GLN A 11 -5.55 -3.52 4.98
C GLN A 11 -6.44 -3.29 6.21
N SER A 12 -5.86 -3.11 7.40
CA SER A 12 -6.60 -2.76 8.61
C SER A 12 -7.35 -1.43 8.46
N ILE A 13 -6.71 -0.41 7.88
CA ILE A 13 -7.36 0.87 7.56
C ILE A 13 -8.53 0.65 6.59
N LEU A 14 -8.30 -0.01 5.45
CA LEU A 14 -9.32 -0.25 4.43
C LEU A 14 -10.51 -1.09 4.90
N ARG A 15 -10.30 -1.98 5.88
CA ARG A 15 -11.39 -2.76 6.48
C ARG A 15 -12.23 -1.93 7.44
N LEU A 16 -11.60 -1.02 8.17
CA LEU A 16 -12.23 -0.32 9.30
C LEU A 16 -12.69 1.11 8.97
N TYR A 17 -12.24 1.74 7.88
CA TYR A 17 -12.52 3.16 7.61
C TYR A 17 -14.02 3.49 7.50
N LYS A 18 -14.87 2.54 7.09
CA LYS A 18 -16.33 2.72 7.02
C LYS A 18 -17.01 2.74 8.39
N ASN A 19 -16.37 2.17 9.41
CA ASN A 19 -16.84 2.18 10.79
C ASN A 19 -15.63 2.35 11.72
N PRO A 20 -15.09 3.57 11.85
CA PRO A 20 -13.77 3.82 12.42
C PRO A 20 -13.72 3.69 13.95
N LYS A 21 -14.76 3.11 14.59
CA LYS A 21 -14.75 2.83 16.02
C LYS A 21 -13.54 1.93 16.33
N HIS A 22 -12.63 2.44 17.14
CA HIS A 22 -11.36 1.80 17.49
C HIS A 22 -10.35 1.61 16.34
N MET A 23 -10.61 2.10 15.12
CA MET A 23 -9.69 1.93 14.00
C MET A 23 -8.30 2.44 14.37
N PHE A 24 -8.22 3.67 14.87
CA PHE A 24 -6.94 4.28 15.23
C PHE A 24 -6.19 3.47 16.31
N GLN A 25 -6.91 2.91 17.28
CA GLN A 25 -6.33 2.05 18.32
C GLN A 25 -5.74 0.77 17.72
N VAL A 26 -6.46 0.11 16.81
CA VAL A 26 -6.00 -1.11 16.12
C VAL A 26 -4.76 -0.81 15.29
N VAL A 27 -4.81 0.19 14.41
CA VAL A 27 -3.69 0.48 13.50
C VAL A 27 -2.47 1.02 14.25
N SER A 28 -2.68 1.75 15.36
CA SER A 28 -1.57 2.18 16.23
C SER A 28 -0.93 1.01 16.95
N GLY A 29 -1.71 0.04 17.42
CA GLY A 29 -1.17 -1.17 18.07
C GLY A 29 -0.29 -1.97 17.13
N ILE A 30 -0.72 -2.14 15.88
CA ILE A 30 0.07 -2.79 14.83
C ILE A 30 1.35 -1.99 14.56
N ALA A 31 1.24 -0.67 14.33
CA ALA A 31 2.40 0.18 14.07
C ALA A 31 3.42 0.18 15.23
N MET A 32 2.95 0.18 16.47
CA MET A 32 3.81 0.10 17.65
C MET A 32 4.49 -1.26 17.77
N TRP A 33 3.80 -2.37 17.47
CA TRP A 33 4.46 -3.68 17.46
C TRP A 33 5.64 -3.73 16.49
N TYR A 34 5.48 -3.18 15.28
CA TYR A 34 6.59 -3.07 14.33
C TYR A 34 7.67 -2.11 14.82
N LYS A 35 7.31 -0.96 15.40
CA LYS A 35 8.26 -0.02 15.98
C LYS A 35 9.08 -0.66 17.11
N ASP A 36 8.44 -1.44 17.98
CA ASP A 36 9.11 -2.11 19.10
C ASP A 36 10.04 -3.22 18.60
N THR A 37 9.69 -3.87 17.49
CA THR A 37 10.48 -4.95 16.88
C THR A 37 11.70 -4.42 16.13
N PHE A 38 11.54 -3.34 15.36
CA PHE A 38 12.56 -2.82 14.44
C PHE A 38 13.23 -1.52 14.94
N GLY A 39 12.75 -0.93 16.02
CA GLY A 39 13.26 0.31 16.59
C GLY A 39 13.19 1.49 15.61
N ASP A 40 14.26 2.27 15.56
CA ASP A 40 14.38 3.47 14.72
C ASP A 40 14.44 3.18 13.22
N ASP A 41 14.62 1.92 12.83
CA ASP A 41 14.64 1.45 11.43
C ASP A 41 13.23 1.09 10.92
N PHE A 42 12.19 1.34 11.71
CA PHE A 42 10.81 1.28 11.24
C PHE A 42 10.34 2.60 10.63
N TYR A 43 9.76 2.49 9.43
CA TYR A 43 9.19 3.59 8.67
C TYR A 43 7.76 3.25 8.26
N LEU A 44 6.89 4.26 8.30
CA LEU A 44 5.57 4.20 7.71
C LEU A 44 5.66 4.62 6.24
N GLU A 45 5.13 3.79 5.35
CA GLU A 45 5.21 3.96 3.91
C GLU A 45 3.96 4.63 3.36
N ILE A 46 4.13 5.59 2.46
CA ILE A 46 3.05 6.12 1.64
C ILE A 46 3.38 5.90 0.16
N GLN A 47 2.35 5.58 -0.61
CA GLN A 47 2.37 5.38 -2.06
C GLN A 47 1.12 6.04 -2.63
N ASP A 48 1.20 6.67 -3.80
CA ASP A 48 0.04 7.32 -4.42
C ASP A 48 0.02 7.00 -5.92
N HIS A 49 -0.80 6.03 -6.29
CA HIS A 49 -1.06 5.63 -7.68
C HIS A 49 -2.39 6.17 -8.19
N GLY A 50 -2.99 7.14 -7.47
CA GLY A 50 -4.27 7.74 -7.81
C GLY A 50 -5.50 6.91 -7.46
N SER A 51 -5.35 5.80 -6.73
CA SER A 51 -6.48 4.93 -6.36
C SER A 51 -7.32 5.55 -5.23
N ARG A 52 -8.58 5.12 -5.09
CA ARG A 52 -9.43 5.57 -3.97
C ARG A 52 -8.87 5.07 -2.64
N GLU A 53 -8.28 3.89 -2.65
CA GLU A 53 -7.65 3.22 -1.53
C GLU A 53 -6.47 4.06 -1.00
N ASP A 54 -5.63 4.63 -1.87
CA ASP A 54 -4.54 5.55 -1.48
C ASP A 54 -5.08 6.79 -0.76
N ARG A 55 -6.19 7.35 -1.25
CA ARG A 55 -6.85 8.51 -0.64
C ARG A 55 -7.45 8.20 0.73
N VAL A 56 -7.69 6.93 1.06
CA VAL A 56 -8.16 6.48 2.38
C VAL A 56 -6.97 6.17 3.30
N VAL A 57 -5.95 5.49 2.79
CA VAL A 57 -4.82 4.97 3.59
C VAL A 57 -3.82 6.07 3.95
N ASN A 58 -3.38 6.87 2.97
CA ASN A 58 -2.28 7.83 3.17
C ASN A 58 -2.55 8.87 4.28
N PRO A 59 -3.76 9.46 4.40
CA PRO A 59 -4.03 10.41 5.49
C PRO A 59 -3.90 9.78 6.89
N VAL A 60 -4.34 8.52 7.03
CA VAL A 60 -4.27 7.79 8.31
C VAL A 60 -2.82 7.42 8.64
N ILE A 61 -2.03 7.02 7.64
CA ILE A 61 -0.60 6.75 7.83
C ILE A 61 0.16 8.01 8.26
N LEU A 62 -0.11 9.16 7.63
CA LEU A 62 0.49 10.44 8.02
C LEU A 62 0.09 10.83 9.46
N GLU A 63 -1.17 10.62 9.84
CA GLU A 63 -1.62 10.85 11.21
C GLU A 63 -0.92 9.92 12.22
N LEU A 64 -0.75 8.63 11.88
CA LEU A 64 -0.01 7.67 12.69
C LEU A 64 1.44 8.10 12.90
N GLY A 65 2.13 8.48 11.82
CA GLY A 65 3.52 8.94 11.90
C GLY A 65 3.67 10.13 12.84
N ARG A 66 2.75 11.10 12.74
CA ARG A 66 2.74 12.29 13.61
C ARG A 66 2.45 11.96 15.08
N ARG A 67 1.51 11.06 15.37
CA ARG A 67 1.09 10.72 16.74
C ARG A 67 2.03 9.76 17.45
N LEU A 68 2.62 8.81 16.71
CA LEU A 68 3.51 7.78 17.25
C LEU A 68 4.99 8.13 17.13
N ASN A 69 5.29 9.30 16.55
CA ASN A 69 6.66 9.74 16.23
C ASN A 69 7.42 8.64 15.45
N ILE A 70 6.83 8.19 14.34
CA ILE A 70 7.42 7.23 13.40
C ILE A 70 7.69 7.95 12.09
N LYS A 71 8.91 7.78 11.55
CA LYS A 71 9.33 8.40 10.29
C LYS A 71 8.44 7.90 9.16
N VAL A 72 8.02 8.82 8.27
CA VAL A 72 7.25 8.48 7.07
C VAL A 72 8.19 8.54 5.85
N ILE A 73 8.06 7.58 4.95
CA ILE A 73 8.81 7.51 3.70
C ILE A 73 7.86 7.35 2.51
N ALA A 74 8.18 8.03 1.41
CA ALA A 74 7.46 7.89 0.15
C ALA A 74 8.19 6.91 -0.76
N THR A 75 7.45 5.99 -1.37
CA THR A 75 7.93 5.03 -2.38
C THR A 75 6.88 4.89 -3.48
N ASN A 76 7.13 4.03 -4.48
CA ASN A 76 6.23 3.89 -5.63
C ASN A 76 5.90 2.43 -6.01
N ASP A 77 6.40 1.43 -5.28
CA ASP A 77 6.22 0.00 -5.63
C ASP A 77 6.42 -0.30 -7.13
N SER A 78 7.52 0.18 -7.70
CA SER A 78 7.74 0.13 -9.15
C SER A 78 8.02 -1.29 -9.64
N HIS A 79 7.30 -1.70 -10.70
CA HIS A 79 7.42 -3.02 -11.32
C HIS A 79 8.09 -2.98 -12.71
N PHE A 80 8.48 -1.79 -13.17
CA PHE A 80 9.12 -1.54 -14.45
C PHE A 80 9.92 -0.23 -14.38
N THR A 81 10.83 -0.03 -15.33
CA THR A 81 11.77 1.10 -15.33
C THR A 81 11.14 2.37 -15.89
N ASP A 82 10.50 2.28 -17.05
CA ASP A 82 9.87 3.42 -17.72
C ASP A 82 8.36 3.24 -17.83
N SER A 83 7.60 4.33 -17.87
CA SER A 83 6.12 4.28 -17.93
C SER A 83 5.58 3.54 -19.17
N GLN A 84 6.34 3.53 -20.26
CA GLN A 84 5.99 2.81 -21.49
C GLN A 84 6.09 1.28 -21.34
N ASP A 85 6.85 0.80 -20.35
CA ASP A 85 7.01 -0.62 -20.05
C ASP A 85 5.78 -1.23 -19.35
N CYS A 86 4.73 -0.43 -19.11
CA CYS A 86 3.46 -0.93 -18.61
C CYS A 86 2.86 -2.00 -19.55
N ILE A 87 3.05 -1.89 -20.87
CA ILE A 87 2.56 -2.86 -21.87
C ILE A 87 3.30 -4.21 -21.78
N PRO A 88 4.65 -4.26 -21.84
CA PRO A 88 5.36 -5.52 -21.67
C PRO A 88 5.19 -6.14 -20.26
N HIS A 89 5.12 -5.33 -19.20
CA HIS A 89 4.79 -5.83 -17.85
C HIS A 89 3.41 -6.50 -17.82
N ASP A 90 2.41 -5.90 -18.46
CA ASP A 90 1.07 -6.45 -18.58
C ASP A 90 1.03 -7.79 -19.33
N ALA A 91 1.81 -7.90 -20.41
CA ALA A 91 2.00 -9.16 -21.13
C ALA A 91 2.68 -10.24 -20.25
N LEU A 92 3.67 -9.85 -19.43
CA LEU A 92 4.33 -10.75 -18.49
C LEU A 92 3.35 -11.32 -17.45
N LEU A 93 2.45 -10.50 -16.90
CA LEU A 93 1.40 -10.96 -15.98
C LEU A 93 0.44 -11.96 -16.65
N CYS A 94 0.12 -11.75 -17.93
CA CYS A 94 -0.71 -12.68 -18.70
C CYS A 94 -0.03 -14.04 -18.86
N ILE A 95 1.27 -14.06 -19.15
CA ILE A 95 2.08 -15.30 -19.23
C ILE A 95 2.06 -16.02 -17.88
N GLN A 96 2.34 -15.30 -16.78
CA GLN A 96 2.38 -15.88 -15.43
C GLN A 96 1.04 -16.47 -14.99
N THR A 97 -0.08 -15.85 -15.38
CA THR A 97 -1.43 -16.27 -14.98
C THR A 97 -2.13 -17.17 -16.00
N GLY A 98 -1.46 -17.53 -17.10
CA GLY A 98 -2.04 -18.36 -18.17
C GLY A 98 -3.24 -17.71 -18.86
N ARG A 99 -3.25 -16.37 -18.95
CA ARG A 99 -4.32 -15.57 -19.56
C ARG A 99 -3.86 -14.96 -20.89
N LYS A 100 -4.82 -14.57 -21.73
CA LYS A 100 -4.55 -13.79 -22.95
C LYS A 100 -4.67 -12.29 -22.66
N VAL A 101 -3.92 -11.48 -23.38
CA VAL A 101 -3.96 -9.99 -23.26
C VAL A 101 -5.36 -9.43 -23.53
N PHE A 102 -6.17 -10.13 -24.34
CA PHE A 102 -7.54 -9.74 -24.66
C PHE A 102 -8.58 -10.21 -23.62
N ASP A 103 -8.19 -10.99 -22.61
CA ASP A 103 -9.13 -11.45 -21.58
C ASP A 103 -9.53 -10.29 -20.65
N GLU A 104 -10.80 -9.94 -20.58
CA GLU A 104 -11.26 -8.78 -19.79
C GLU A 104 -10.99 -8.92 -18.27
N LYS A 105 -11.03 -10.15 -17.76
CA LYS A 105 -10.85 -10.48 -16.33
C LYS A 105 -9.44 -11.00 -16.02
N ARG A 106 -8.43 -10.56 -16.78
CA ARG A 106 -7.04 -10.87 -16.50
C ARG A 106 -6.49 -10.02 -15.36
N MET A 107 -5.43 -10.51 -14.73
CA MET A 107 -4.66 -9.71 -13.79
C MET A 107 -4.00 -8.56 -14.56
N ARG A 108 -4.14 -7.34 -14.03
CA ARG A 108 -3.51 -6.13 -14.55
C ARG A 108 -3.31 -5.15 -13.41
N TYR A 109 -2.25 -4.38 -13.48
CA TYR A 109 -2.03 -3.29 -12.53
C TYR A 109 -2.76 -2.05 -13.05
N THR A 110 -3.34 -1.29 -12.14
CA THR A 110 -4.10 -0.07 -12.45
C THR A 110 -3.60 1.05 -11.56
N GLY A 111 -3.35 2.22 -12.13
CA GLY A 111 -2.81 3.38 -11.43
C GLY A 111 -2.25 4.38 -12.44
N THR A 112 -2.11 5.63 -12.02
CA THR A 112 -1.47 6.71 -12.79
C THR A 112 -0.02 6.89 -12.41
#